data_AF-A0A7K0EIU3-F1
#
_entry.id   AF-A0A7K0EIU3-F1
#
_cell.length_a   1.000
_cell.length_b   1.000
_cell.length_c   1.000
_cell.angle_alpha   90.00
_cell.angle_beta   90.00
_cell.angle_gamma   90.00
#
_symmetry.space_group_name_H-M   'P 1'
#
loop_
_entity.id
_entity.type
_entity.pdbx_description
1 polymer ?
#
loop_
_entity_poly.entity_id
_entity_poly.type
_entity_poly.pdbx_seq_one_letter_code
_entity_poly.pdbx_strand_id
1 'polypeptide(L)' 'MCYNVKAVTPLGELVKQFKAVQAPAVEFTPYEKGSGFAHPILPVISVGKPNQIQLFKWGLIPAWAGGFVGFKH' A
#
# COMPACT_ATOMS: atom_id res chain seq x y z
N MET A 1 -15.72 -7.63 -9.32
CA MET A 1 -14.37 -7.03 -9.31
C MET A 1 -14.50 -5.57 -8.90
N CYS A 2 -13.73 -5.12 -7.89
CA CYS A 2 -13.80 -3.76 -7.36
C CYS A 2 -12.61 -2.94 -7.88
N TYR A 3 -12.87 -1.74 -8.42
CA TYR A 3 -11.84 -0.87 -9.02
C TYR A 3 -11.79 0.53 -8.38
N ASN A 4 -12.57 0.78 -7.33
CA ASN A 4 -12.57 2.04 -6.61
C ASN A 4 -12.40 1.78 -5.11
N VAL A 5 -11.65 2.63 -4.43
CA VAL A 5 -11.39 2.55 -2.98
C VAL A 5 -11.37 3.93 -2.35
N LYS A 6 -11.76 4.01 -1.08
CA LYS A 6 -11.55 5.18 -0.23
C LYS A 6 -10.46 4.85 0.78
N ALA A 7 -9.45 5.69 0.90
CA ALA A 7 -8.35 5.51 1.83
C ALA A 7 -8.12 6.82 2.60
N VAL A 8 -9.12 7.18 3.41
CA VAL A 8 -9.25 8.52 4.03
C VAL A 8 -8.57 8.61 5.40
N THR A 9 -8.24 7.47 5.99
CA THR A 9 -7.64 7.40 7.33
C THR A 9 -6.13 7.67 7.25
N PRO A 10 -5.59 8.63 8.03
CA PRO A 10 -4.15 8.87 8.11
C PRO A 10 -3.38 7.65 8.63
N LEU A 11 -2.12 7.48 8.20
CA LEU A 11 -1.27 6.36 8.65
C LEU A 11 -1.14 6.29 10.18
N GLY A 12 -1.01 7.43 10.85
CA GLY A 12 -0.87 7.47 12.31
C GLY A 12 -2.08 6.88 13.05
N GLU A 13 -3.28 6.98 12.49
CA GLU A 13 -4.47 6.35 13.04
C GLU A 13 -4.50 4.85 12.74
N LEU A 14 -4.13 4.45 11.52
CA LEU A 14 -4.04 3.04 11.15
C LEU A 14 -3.01 2.28 12.02
N VAL A 15 -1.85 2.88 12.30
CA VAL A 15 -0.82 2.34 13.22
C VAL A 15 -1.45 2.03 14.59
N LYS A 16 -2.25 2.95 15.14
CA LYS A 16 -2.92 2.76 16.43
C LYS A 16 -4.00 1.68 16.36
N GLN A 17 -4.87 1.73 15.33
CA GLN A 17 -5.99 0.81 15.16
C GLN A 17 -5.51 -0.64 15.01
N PHE A 18 -4.46 -0.86 14.23
CA PHE A 18 -3.92 -2.19 13.93
C PHE A 18 -2.74 -2.59 14.81
N LYS A 19 -2.36 -1.78 15.80
CA LYS A 19 -1.19 -1.98 16.69
C LYS A 19 0.08 -2.31 15.90
N ALA A 20 0.27 -1.63 14.77
CA ALA A 20 1.33 -1.88 13.82
C ALA A 20 2.37 -0.76 13.85
N VAL A 21 3.56 -1.02 13.33
CA VAL A 21 4.60 -0.01 13.09
C VAL A 21 4.55 0.48 11.64
N GLN A 22 4.91 1.74 11.42
CA GLN A 22 5.07 2.29 10.08
C GLN A 22 6.46 1.92 9.53
N ALA A 23 6.53 1.56 8.25
CA ALA A 23 7.81 1.43 7.55
C ALA A 23 8.52 2.81 7.44
N PRO A 24 9.84 2.90 7.68
CA PRO A 24 10.55 4.17 7.54
C PRO A 24 10.55 4.66 6.08
N ALA A 25 10.51 5.99 5.92
CA ALA A 25 10.82 6.73 4.68
C ALA A 25 9.76 6.80 3.55
N VAL A 26 8.48 6.52 3.79
CA VAL A 26 7.44 6.73 2.76
C VAL A 26 6.19 7.41 3.34
N GLU A 27 5.79 8.50 2.69
CA GLU A 27 4.58 9.26 3.00
C GLU A 27 3.37 8.68 2.24
N PHE A 28 2.24 8.58 2.94
CA PHE A 28 0.95 8.24 2.37
C PHE A 28 0.01 9.42 2.58
N THR A 29 -0.57 9.92 1.50
CA THR A 29 -1.59 10.96 1.55
C THR A 29 -2.97 10.32 1.43
N PRO A 30 -3.83 10.43 2.46
CA PRO A 30 -5.19 9.92 2.38
C PRO A 30 -5.99 10.54 1.25
N TYR A 31 -6.93 9.77 0.69
CA TYR A 31 -7.79 10.20 -0.41
C TYR A 31 -9.20 9.62 -0.34
N GLU A 32 -10.17 10.41 -0.79
CA GLU A 32 -11.59 10.04 -0.84
C GLU A 32 -11.94 9.11 -1.99
N LYS A 33 -11.24 9.20 -3.13
CA LYS A 33 -11.53 8.43 -4.34
C LYS A 33 -10.23 7.98 -5.01
N GLY A 34 -9.90 6.70 -4.87
CA GLY A 34 -8.80 6.05 -5.60
C GLY A 34 -9.34 5.08 -6.64
N SER A 35 -8.85 5.18 -7.87
CA SER A 35 -9.14 4.26 -8.98
C SER A 35 -8.00 3.26 -9.14
N GLY A 36 -8.31 1.97 -9.26
CA GLY A 36 -7.31 0.91 -9.48
C GLY A 36 -6.53 1.04 -10.79
N PHE A 37 -7.10 1.73 -11.78
CA PHE A 37 -6.42 2.01 -13.05
C PHE A 37 -5.33 3.08 -12.95
N ALA A 38 -5.35 3.89 -11.89
CA ALA A 38 -4.31 4.88 -11.61
C ALA A 38 -3.11 4.28 -10.84
N HIS A 39 -3.19 3.00 -10.47
CA HIS A 39 -2.19 2.31 -9.66
C HIS A 39 -1.77 3.06 -8.38
N PRO A 40 -2.74 3.58 -7.58
CA PRO A 40 -2.44 4.38 -6.40
C PRO A 40 -1.67 3.55 -5.37
N ILE A 41 -0.92 4.25 -4.50
CA ILE A 41 -0.28 3.64 -3.34
C ILE A 41 -1.33 3.41 -2.25
N LEU A 42 -1.32 2.21 -1.67
CA LEU A 42 -2.22 1.80 -0.60
C LEU A 42 -1.44 1.26 0.61
N PRO A 43 -1.90 1.54 1.85
CA PRO A 43 -1.43 0.85 3.03
C PRO A 43 -1.97 -0.59 3.06
N VAL A 44 -1.08 -1.53 3.30
CA VAL A 44 -1.36 -2.98 3.32
C VAL A 44 -0.64 -3.62 4.51
N ILE A 45 -1.37 -4.45 5.24
CA ILE A 45 -0.80 -5.39 6.21
C ILE A 45 -0.77 -6.77 5.54
N SER A 46 0.35 -7.48 5.66
CA SER A 46 0.55 -8.77 5.01
C SER A 46 0.94 -9.83 6.02
N VAL A 47 0.69 -11.11 5.72
CA VAL A 47 1.04 -12.24 6.60
C VAL A 47 2.53 -12.29 6.92
N GLY A 48 3.42 -11.92 5.98
CA GLY A 48 4.87 -11.92 6.21
C GLY A 48 5.34 -10.83 7.18
N LYS A 49 4.57 -9.75 7.35
CA LYS A 49 4.85 -8.65 8.26
C LYS A 49 3.54 -8.15 8.89
N PRO A 50 2.94 -8.92 9.81
CA PRO A 50 1.58 -8.66 10.30
C PRO A 50 1.50 -7.42 11.20
N ASN A 51 2.62 -7.04 11.81
CA ASN A 51 2.71 -5.89 12.70
C ASN A 51 3.28 -4.65 11.99
N GLN A 52 3.32 -4.63 10.66
CA GLN A 52 3.87 -3.52 9.89
C GLN A 52 2.91 -3.10 8.78
N ILE A 53 2.60 -1.80 8.75
CA ILE A 53 1.91 -1.21 7.60
C ILE A 53 2.95 -0.96 6.52
N GLN A 54 2.74 -1.58 5.36
CA GLN A 54 3.55 -1.44 4.15
C GLN A 54 2.78 -0.65 3.09
N LEU A 55 3.48 0.00 2.17
CA LEU A 55 2.87 0.74 1.08
C LEU A 55 3.14 0.02 -0.24
N PHE A 56 2.08 -0.32 -0.99
CA PHE A 56 2.20 -0.95 -2.31
C PHE A 56 1.36 -0.21 -3.35
N LYS A 57 1.79 -0.26 -4.62
CA LYS A 57 0.95 0.17 -5.74
C LYS A 57 -0.18 -0.82 -5.98
N TRP A 58 -1.38 -0.33 -6.25
CA TRP A 58 -2.52 -1.16 -6.62
C TRP A 58 -2.39 -1.64 -8.07
N GLY A 59 -1.86 -2.84 -8.25
CA GLY A 59 -1.63 -3.45 -9.56
C GLY A 59 -0.43 -4.38 -9.48
N LEU A 60 -0.70 -5.68 -9.35
CA LEU A 60 0.36 -6.67 -9.21
C LEU A 60 1.15 -6.77 -10.51
N ILE A 61 2.46 -6.55 -10.42
CA ILE A 61 3.41 -6.94 -11.48
C ILE A 61 3.92 -8.33 -11.11
N PRO A 62 3.61 -9.38 -11.89
CA PRO A 62 4.11 -10.72 -11.60
C PRO A 62 5.63 -10.78 -11.75
N ALA A 63 6.30 -11.56 -10.90
CA ALA A 63 7.76 -11.70 -10.92
C ALA A 63 8.32 -12.27 -12.24
N TRP A 64 7.49 -13.00 -13.00
CA TRP A 64 7.85 -13.57 -14.30
C TRP A 64 7.67 -12.59 -15.48
N ALA A 65 7.06 -11.42 -15.25
CA ALA A 65 6.99 -10.38 -16.26
C ALA A 65 8.35 -9.69 -16.34
N GLY A 66 9.22 -10.17 -17.25
CA GLY A 66 10.63 -9.77 -17.38
C GLY A 66 10.94 -8.31 -17.74
N GLY A 67 9.98 -7.38 -17.58
CA GLY A 67 10.07 -5.99 -18.01
C GLY A 67 10.41 -4.95 -16.93
N PHE A 68 10.58 -5.32 -15.66
CA PHE A 68 10.75 -4.34 -14.58
C PHE A 68 12.04 -4.54 -13.78
N VAL A 69 13.11 -3.84 -14.17
CA VAL A 69 14.34 -3.66 -13.38
C VAL A 69 14.12 -2.47 -12.46
N GLY A 70 13.64 -2.68 -11.23
CA GLY A 70 13.43 -1.54 -10.33
C GLY A 70 12.71 -1.81 -9.02
N PHE A 71 13.14 -2.80 -8.25
CA PHE A 71 12.94 -2.82 -6.79
C PHE A 71 14.10 -3.61 -6.16
N LYS A 72 15.26 -2.96 -6.07
CA LYS A 72 16.37 -3.45 -5.26
C LYS A 72 16.02 -3.15 -3.80
N HIS A 73 16.01 -4.20 -2.98
CA HIS A 73 15.84 -4.11 -1.52
C HIS A 73 17.00 -3.35 -0.89
#